data_AF-A0A7X4YV26-F1
#
_entry.id   AF-A0A7X4YV26-F1
#
_cell.length_a   1.000
_cell.length_b   1.000
_cell.length_c   1.000
_cell.angle_alpha   90.00
_cell.angle_beta   90.00
_cell.angle_gamma   90.00
#
_symmetry.space_group_name_H-M   'P 1'
#
loop_
_entity.id
_entity.type
_entity.pdbx_description
1 polymer ?
#
loop_
_entity_poly.entity_id
_entity_poly.type
_entity_poly.pdbx_seq_one_letter_code
_entity_poly.pdbx_strand_id
1 'polypeptide(L)'
;MQFKGRTVAAFILLTMVASVLVTLTVADRFIVIGSEGTAARAASSDSSEPYGLNEKELRKLNTVLGLIETKYFRGVDRAKVMDGAVNGMMTALGDPYSVYMEKSVAKQFSETIEGSFTGIGAGVQIKEGKITVESAIKGSPAERAGVLPNDVLLSVNGEKLAGLSLNDAVAKIRGPKGSKVKLSIQRSGLSQPLQLTIVRDDIDYETVYAHLRGDGIGVIEIRQFSLNTGDRFAEELDKLEKQHMKGLIIDVRGNPGGVLPVVVSVAQPFVPKGKPIVQVEDKNGHREKTVSKGTGKKYPVAVLMNKGSASASEVLAGALKEEANAVLVGETSFGKGTVQVSYDKQLADGSLIKMTIAKWLTPLGNWVHEKGLKPDVAVNPPDYYTAARMSKTKTLMPNTIDENTKSLQIMLAGLGYSVDRKDGYYSPATADSVRSFQSKAGLPATGNTDVATAEKIEQQLIAKIRDEKSDTQLQKAVGVLQAKLGNAN
;
A
#
# COMPACT_ATOMS: atom_id res chain seq x y z
N MET A 1 0.06 -21.09 -9.88
CA MET A 1 -0.71 -21.02 -8.62
C MET A 1 -1.91 -20.10 -8.85
N GLN A 2 -3.09 -20.66 -9.17
CA GLN A 2 -4.33 -19.90 -9.28
C GLN A 2 -4.88 -19.68 -7.86
N PHE A 3 -4.98 -18.43 -7.41
CA PHE A 3 -5.54 -18.12 -6.10
C PHE A 3 -7.06 -18.33 -6.11
N LYS A 4 -7.62 -18.88 -5.02
CA LYS A 4 -9.07 -19.01 -4.82
C LYS A 4 -9.72 -17.62 -4.68
N GLY A 5 -10.93 -17.46 -5.22
CA GLY A 5 -11.61 -16.18 -5.45
C GLY A 5 -11.69 -15.19 -4.28
N ARG A 6 -11.69 -15.64 -3.02
CA ARG A 6 -11.72 -14.74 -1.85
C ARG A 6 -10.41 -13.98 -1.63
N THR A 7 -9.26 -14.58 -1.97
CA THR A 7 -7.94 -13.91 -1.84
C THR A 7 -7.75 -12.92 -2.98
N VAL A 8 -8.17 -13.30 -4.19
CA VAL A 8 -8.18 -12.42 -5.37
C VAL A 8 -9.09 -11.22 -5.13
N ALA A 9 -10.29 -11.42 -4.58
CA ALA A 9 -11.21 -10.33 -4.23
C ALA A 9 -10.65 -9.38 -3.16
N ALA A 10 -9.96 -9.90 -2.12
CA ALA A 10 -9.34 -9.06 -1.10
C ALA A 10 -8.17 -8.23 -1.65
N PHE A 11 -7.33 -8.81 -2.52
CA PHE A 11 -6.26 -8.07 -3.20
C PHE A 11 -6.82 -7.04 -4.17
N ILE A 12 -7.88 -7.36 -4.93
CA ILE A 12 -8.58 -6.41 -5.80
C ILE A 12 -9.16 -5.26 -4.96
N LEU A 13 -9.78 -5.52 -3.81
CA LEU A 13 -10.30 -4.46 -2.95
C LEU A 13 -9.19 -3.56 -2.38
N LEU A 14 -8.08 -4.17 -1.94
CA LEU A 14 -6.91 -3.45 -1.41
C LEU A 14 -6.25 -2.59 -2.51
N THR A 15 -6.09 -3.12 -3.72
CA THR A 15 -5.53 -2.36 -4.85
C THR A 15 -6.54 -1.34 -5.37
N MET A 16 -7.86 -1.60 -5.35
CA MET A 16 -8.88 -0.62 -5.72
C MET A 16 -8.82 0.64 -4.85
N VAL A 17 -8.50 0.51 -3.56
CA VAL A 17 -8.39 1.67 -2.66
C VAL A 17 -6.98 2.28 -2.71
N ALA A 18 -5.91 1.47 -2.64
CA ALA A 18 -4.54 1.95 -2.49
C ALA A 18 -3.79 2.23 -3.80
N SER A 19 -4.17 1.57 -4.91
CA SER A 19 -3.56 1.84 -6.21
C SER A 19 -4.23 3.03 -6.87
N VAL A 20 -3.43 4.05 -7.15
CA VAL A 20 -3.85 5.21 -7.90
C VAL A 20 -2.74 5.56 -8.85
N LEU A 21 -3.08 6.14 -9.99
CA LEU A 21 -2.13 6.82 -10.85
C LEU A 21 -2.73 8.20 -11.10
N VAL A 22 -2.62 9.09 -10.12
CA VAL A 22 -3.22 10.44 -10.22
C VAL A 22 -2.37 11.28 -11.15
N THR A 23 -2.99 11.84 -12.17
CA THR A 23 -2.45 12.93 -12.99
C THR A 23 -2.96 14.26 -12.45
N LEU A 24 -2.22 14.91 -11.54
CA LEU A 24 -2.59 16.21 -10.97
C LEU A 24 -2.61 17.34 -12.01
N THR A 25 -1.80 17.23 -13.08
CA THR A 25 -1.60 18.30 -14.07
C THR A 25 -2.20 17.98 -15.44
N VAL A 26 -2.36 16.71 -15.78
CA VAL A 26 -2.90 16.31 -17.08
C VAL A 26 -4.43 16.35 -17.09
N ALA A 27 -5.06 16.42 -15.92
CA ALA A 27 -6.49 16.72 -15.79
C ALA A 27 -6.83 18.02 -16.53
N ASP A 28 -6.10 19.12 -16.37
CA ASP A 28 -6.44 20.39 -17.06
C ASP A 28 -6.23 20.36 -18.58
N ARG A 29 -5.38 19.45 -19.09
CA ARG A 29 -5.17 19.28 -20.55
C ARG A 29 -6.15 18.29 -21.19
N PHE A 30 -6.60 17.27 -20.45
CA PHE A 30 -7.63 16.33 -20.90
C PHE A 30 -9.05 16.82 -20.59
N ILE A 31 -9.20 17.75 -19.65
CA ILE A 31 -10.43 18.47 -19.29
C ILE A 31 -10.38 19.84 -19.97
N VAL A 32 -10.33 19.87 -21.31
CA VAL A 32 -10.90 21.03 -22.03
C VAL A 32 -12.41 20.82 -22.02
N ILE A 33 -13.03 21.08 -20.86
CA ILE A 33 -14.44 21.41 -20.80
C ILE A 33 -14.49 22.86 -21.29
N GLY A 34 -15.11 23.07 -22.45
CA GLY A 34 -15.10 24.35 -23.14
C GLY A 34 -15.63 25.49 -22.27
N SER A 35 -14.73 26.39 -21.87
CA SER A 35 -15.10 27.77 -21.53
C SER A 35 -13.90 28.69 -21.81
N GLU A 36 -14.17 29.72 -22.62
CA GLU A 36 -13.34 30.88 -22.98
C GLU A 36 -12.23 30.61 -24.02
N GLY A 37 -12.13 31.23 -25.20
CA GLY A 37 -12.85 32.35 -25.80
C GLY A 37 -11.93 33.04 -26.81
N THR A 38 -11.99 32.67 -28.10
CA THR A 38 -11.55 33.54 -29.21
C THR A 38 -12.36 33.21 -30.46
N ALA A 39 -12.98 34.24 -31.01
CA ALA A 39 -13.92 34.17 -32.12
C ALA A 39 -13.26 33.70 -33.43
N ALA A 40 -13.78 32.62 -33.99
CA ALA A 40 -13.86 32.41 -35.43
C ALA A 40 -15.11 31.57 -35.73
N ARG A 41 -16.04 32.16 -36.48
CA ARG A 41 -17.28 31.53 -36.93
C ARG A 41 -16.95 30.32 -37.81
N ALA A 42 -17.38 29.14 -37.39
CA ALA A 42 -17.77 28.06 -38.29
C ALA A 42 -19.02 27.41 -37.70
N ALA A 43 -20.12 27.52 -38.44
CA ALA A 43 -21.38 26.89 -38.10
C ALA A 43 -21.24 25.36 -38.26
N SER A 44 -21.30 24.64 -37.15
CA SER A 44 -21.67 23.23 -37.14
C SER A 44 -22.65 23.03 -35.99
N SER A 45 -23.90 22.78 -36.36
CA SER A 45 -24.96 22.32 -35.49
C SER A 45 -24.64 20.92 -34.99
N ASP A 46 -23.82 20.83 -33.93
CA ASP A 46 -23.78 19.64 -33.11
C ASP A 46 -24.77 19.84 -31.97
N SER A 47 -25.85 19.08 -32.04
CA SER A 47 -26.79 18.88 -30.94
C SER A 47 -26.05 18.09 -29.86
N SER A 48 -25.23 18.77 -29.07
CA SER A 48 -24.73 18.20 -27.83
C SER A 48 -25.93 18.02 -26.92
N GLU A 49 -26.34 16.77 -26.71
CA GLU A 49 -27.27 16.46 -25.63
C GLU A 49 -26.70 17.06 -24.32
N PRO A 50 -27.54 17.69 -23.48
CA PRO A 50 -27.09 18.19 -22.19
C PRO A 50 -26.42 17.06 -21.41
N TYR A 51 -25.17 17.26 -20.98
CA TYR A 51 -24.52 16.32 -20.08
C TYR A 51 -25.30 16.28 -18.75
N GLY A 52 -25.56 15.07 -18.25
CA GLY A 52 -26.26 14.85 -16.99
C GLY A 52 -27.67 14.28 -17.17
N LEU A 53 -28.46 14.34 -16.10
CA LEU A 53 -29.81 13.77 -16.09
C LEU A 53 -30.80 14.68 -16.82
N ASN A 54 -31.63 14.09 -17.68
CA ASN A 54 -32.78 14.81 -18.23
C ASN A 54 -33.91 14.92 -17.18
N GLU A 55 -34.92 15.75 -17.47
CA GLU A 55 -36.00 15.99 -16.51
C GLU A 55 -36.77 14.73 -16.10
N LYS A 56 -36.95 13.78 -17.02
CA LYS A 56 -37.68 12.53 -16.74
C LYS A 56 -36.91 11.67 -15.74
N GLU A 57 -35.60 11.61 -15.88
CA GLU A 57 -34.70 10.91 -14.96
C GLU A 57 -34.65 11.58 -13.59
N LEU A 58 -34.54 12.92 -13.55
CA LEU A 58 -34.61 13.68 -12.30
C LEU A 58 -35.93 13.43 -11.56
N ARG A 59 -37.06 13.50 -12.26
CA ARG A 59 -38.38 13.19 -11.70
C ARG A 59 -38.45 11.77 -11.15
N LYS A 60 -37.90 10.79 -11.88
CA LYS A 60 -37.85 9.39 -11.46
C LYS A 60 -37.05 9.23 -10.17
N LEU A 61 -35.81 9.75 -10.11
CA LEU A 61 -34.97 9.66 -8.92
C LEU A 61 -35.61 10.34 -7.71
N ASN A 62 -36.19 11.53 -7.90
CA ASN A 62 -36.87 12.26 -6.83
C ASN A 62 -38.11 11.51 -6.33
N THR A 63 -38.90 10.91 -7.23
CA THR A 63 -40.07 10.10 -6.87
C THR A 63 -39.66 8.89 -6.04
N VAL A 64 -38.58 8.20 -6.43
CA VAL A 64 -38.07 7.03 -5.67
C VAL A 64 -37.62 7.44 -4.28
N LEU A 65 -36.84 8.53 -4.14
CA LEU A 65 -36.41 9.02 -2.83
C LEU A 65 -37.61 9.38 -1.95
N GLY A 66 -38.60 10.09 -2.50
CA GLY A 66 -39.81 10.45 -1.76
C GLY A 66 -40.64 9.23 -1.33
N LEU A 67 -40.73 8.19 -2.16
CA LEU A 67 -41.37 6.92 -1.78
C LEU A 67 -40.60 6.22 -0.66
N ILE A 68 -39.26 6.22 -0.69
CA ILE A 68 -38.44 5.66 0.38
C ILE A 68 -38.68 6.43 1.69
N GLU A 69 -38.61 7.76 1.68
CA GLU A 69 -38.78 8.58 2.89
C GLU A 69 -40.19 8.50 3.50
N THR A 70 -41.22 8.28 2.68
CA THR A 70 -42.63 8.35 3.14
C THR A 70 -43.32 6.99 3.29
N LYS A 71 -42.85 5.94 2.59
CA LYS A 71 -43.50 4.61 2.55
C LYS A 71 -42.63 3.49 3.07
N TYR A 72 -41.31 3.68 3.23
CA TYR A 72 -40.48 2.64 3.83
C TYR A 72 -40.83 2.46 5.30
N PHE A 73 -40.99 1.21 5.75
CA PHE A 73 -41.55 0.90 7.07
C PHE A 73 -40.62 1.20 8.25
N ARG A 74 -39.37 1.61 8.00
CA ARG A 74 -38.36 1.97 9.01
C ARG A 74 -37.82 3.37 8.76
N GLY A 75 -37.19 3.95 9.78
CA GLY A 75 -36.42 5.19 9.61
C GLY A 75 -35.32 5.03 8.56
N VAL A 76 -35.13 6.09 7.77
CA VAL A 76 -34.17 6.14 6.66
C VAL A 76 -33.09 7.16 6.96
N ASP A 77 -31.84 6.76 6.77
CA ASP A 77 -30.71 7.70 6.68
C ASP A 77 -30.61 8.19 5.23
N ARG A 78 -31.01 9.43 5.00
CA ARG A 78 -31.03 10.04 3.66
C ARG A 78 -29.64 10.10 3.04
N ALA A 79 -28.58 10.38 3.83
CA ALA A 79 -27.23 10.46 3.31
C ALA A 79 -26.80 9.10 2.73
N LYS A 80 -27.05 8.03 3.48
CA LYS A 80 -26.77 6.66 3.05
C LYS A 80 -27.52 6.24 1.78
N VAL A 81 -28.77 6.69 1.60
CA VAL A 81 -29.53 6.42 0.37
C VAL A 81 -28.93 7.16 -0.83
N MET A 82 -28.52 8.41 -0.65
CA MET A 82 -27.87 9.20 -1.70
C MET A 82 -26.51 8.60 -2.09
N ASP A 83 -25.69 8.24 -1.10
CA ASP A 83 -24.41 7.55 -1.31
C ASP A 83 -24.61 6.23 -2.08
N GLY A 84 -25.65 5.47 -1.73
CA GLY A 84 -26.04 4.25 -2.44
C GLY A 84 -26.41 4.49 -3.91
N ALA A 85 -27.11 5.59 -4.22
CA ALA A 85 -27.46 5.96 -5.58
C ALA A 85 -26.22 6.31 -6.43
N VAL A 86 -25.32 7.13 -5.89
CA VAL A 86 -24.06 7.51 -6.56
C VAL A 86 -23.16 6.28 -6.76
N ASN A 87 -23.00 5.47 -5.71
CA ASN A 87 -22.24 4.23 -5.80
C ASN A 87 -22.82 3.25 -6.84
N GLY A 88 -24.14 3.19 -6.97
CA GLY A 88 -24.83 2.43 -8.02
C GLY A 88 -24.47 2.89 -9.44
N MET A 89 -24.42 4.21 -9.67
CA MET A 89 -23.99 4.77 -10.96
C MET A 89 -22.54 4.39 -11.28
N MET A 90 -21.63 4.48 -10.30
CA MET A 90 -20.22 4.11 -10.48
C MET A 90 -20.06 2.61 -10.75
N THR A 91 -20.79 1.76 -10.01
CA THR A 91 -20.75 0.30 -10.20
C THR A 91 -21.23 -0.11 -11.59
N ALA A 92 -22.19 0.61 -12.17
CA ALA A 92 -22.71 0.34 -13.50
C ALA A 92 -21.66 0.50 -14.63
N LEU A 93 -20.53 1.17 -14.38
CA LEU A 93 -19.42 1.28 -15.33
C LEU A 93 -18.71 -0.05 -15.57
N GLY A 94 -18.86 -1.03 -14.67
CA GLY A 94 -18.14 -2.32 -14.75
C GLY A 94 -16.62 -2.20 -14.58
N ASP A 95 -16.11 -1.00 -14.27
CA ASP A 95 -14.70 -0.75 -14.00
C ASP A 95 -14.45 -0.79 -12.48
N PRO A 96 -13.72 -1.79 -11.95
CA PRO A 96 -13.42 -1.87 -10.53
C PRO A 96 -12.57 -0.69 -10.04
N TYR A 97 -11.87 0.05 -10.91
CA TYR A 97 -11.04 1.18 -10.48
C TYR A 97 -11.81 2.50 -10.40
N SER A 98 -13.04 2.54 -10.93
CA SER A 98 -13.92 3.70 -10.89
C SER A 98 -14.90 3.59 -9.72
N VAL A 99 -14.69 4.40 -8.68
CA VAL A 99 -15.38 4.27 -7.39
C VAL A 99 -15.83 5.62 -6.84
N TYR A 100 -16.94 5.60 -6.10
CA TYR A 100 -17.35 6.69 -5.23
C TYR A 100 -16.84 6.41 -3.82
N MET A 101 -16.27 7.43 -3.18
CA MET A 101 -15.81 7.40 -1.81
C MET A 101 -16.59 8.43 -1.00
N GLU A 102 -17.33 7.93 0.00
CA GLU A 102 -17.98 8.78 1.00
C GLU A 102 -16.93 9.62 1.75
N LYS A 103 -17.35 10.72 2.37
CA LYS A 103 -16.48 11.72 3.00
C LYS A 103 -15.38 11.16 3.91
N SER A 104 -15.70 10.18 4.74
CA SER A 104 -14.74 9.58 5.67
C SER A 104 -13.66 8.77 4.94
N VAL A 105 -14.05 8.02 3.92
CA VAL A 105 -13.16 7.21 3.07
C VAL A 105 -12.33 8.11 2.17
N ALA A 106 -12.94 9.13 1.56
CA ALA A 106 -12.27 10.14 0.76
C ALA A 106 -11.16 10.84 1.55
N LYS A 107 -11.43 11.21 2.81
CA LYS A 107 -10.41 11.81 3.68
C LYS A 107 -9.22 10.87 3.92
N GLN A 108 -9.47 9.60 4.26
CA GLN A 108 -8.40 8.60 4.48
C GLN A 108 -7.58 8.37 3.21
N PHE A 109 -8.26 8.36 2.06
CA PHE A 109 -7.64 8.25 0.76
C PHE A 109 -6.73 9.46 0.46
N SER A 110 -7.19 10.68 0.70
CA SER A 110 -6.38 11.89 0.53
C SER A 110 -5.14 11.90 1.42
N GLU A 111 -5.26 11.53 2.70
CA GLU A 111 -4.10 11.40 3.62
C GLU A 111 -3.06 10.38 3.09
N THR A 112 -3.52 9.30 2.45
CA THR A 112 -2.65 8.29 1.83
C THR A 112 -1.89 8.86 0.62
N ILE A 113 -2.58 9.65 -0.23
CA ILE A 113 -1.97 10.32 -1.40
C ILE A 113 -0.98 11.38 -0.97
N GLU A 114 -1.35 12.21 0.00
CA GLU A 114 -0.50 13.25 0.56
C GLU A 114 0.77 12.66 1.18
N GLY A 115 0.71 11.40 1.64
CA GLY A 115 1.85 10.76 2.31
C GLY A 115 2.09 11.34 3.69
N SER A 116 1.10 12.03 4.24
CA SER A 116 1.16 12.60 5.57
C SER A 116 -0.21 12.58 6.21
N PHE A 117 -0.22 12.73 7.53
CA PHE A 117 -1.45 12.83 8.28
C PHE A 117 -1.30 13.73 9.49
N THR A 118 -2.38 14.43 9.86
CA THR A 118 -2.32 15.29 11.04
C THR A 118 -2.60 14.50 12.32
N GLY A 119 -1.72 14.64 13.31
CA GLY A 119 -1.83 13.98 14.60
C GLY A 119 -0.64 14.26 15.52
N ILE A 120 -0.34 13.31 16.41
CA ILE A 120 0.82 13.38 17.29
C ILE A 120 1.99 12.51 16.81
N GLY A 121 1.76 11.62 15.84
CA GLY A 121 2.77 10.70 15.31
C GLY A 121 3.20 9.61 16.31
N ALA A 122 2.22 8.85 16.82
CA ALA A 122 2.47 7.66 17.64
C ALA A 122 1.57 6.51 17.20
N GLY A 123 2.16 5.32 17.09
CA GLY A 123 1.44 4.06 16.91
C GLY A 123 0.85 3.59 18.23
N VAL A 124 -0.41 3.17 18.21
CA VAL A 124 -1.14 2.68 19.39
C VAL A 124 -1.79 1.33 19.09
N GLN A 125 -1.87 0.49 20.11
CA GLN A 125 -2.49 -0.82 20.06
C GLN A 125 -3.34 -1.08 21.31
N ILE A 126 -4.22 -2.07 21.25
CA ILE A 126 -4.89 -2.60 22.45
C ILE A 126 -4.02 -3.73 23.00
N LYS A 127 -3.47 -3.52 24.20
CA LYS A 127 -2.77 -4.55 24.97
C LYS A 127 -3.50 -4.74 26.29
N GLU A 128 -3.97 -5.96 26.55
CA GLU A 128 -4.73 -6.30 27.77
C GLU A 128 -5.95 -5.37 28.00
N GLY A 129 -6.66 -5.03 26.92
CA GLY A 129 -7.84 -4.15 26.97
C GLY A 129 -7.53 -2.66 27.17
N LYS A 130 -6.25 -2.26 27.17
CA LYS A 130 -5.81 -0.87 27.35
C LYS A 130 -5.15 -0.32 26.09
N ILE A 131 -5.44 0.94 25.78
CA ILE A 131 -4.74 1.67 24.71
C ILE A 131 -3.30 1.91 25.14
N THR A 132 -2.36 1.33 24.40
CA THR A 132 -0.94 1.31 24.72
C THR A 132 -0.14 1.80 23.53
N VAL A 133 0.87 2.65 23.77
CA VAL A 133 1.82 3.08 22.74
C VAL A 133 2.63 1.88 22.27
N GLU A 134 2.58 1.62 20.98
CA GLU A 134 3.50 0.69 20.33
C GLU A 134 4.85 1.37 20.09
N SER A 135 4.84 2.55 19.45
CA SER A 135 6.03 3.37 19.22
C SER A 135 5.66 4.82 18.94
N ALA A 136 6.58 5.75 19.19
CA ALA A 136 6.51 7.10 18.65
C ALA A 136 7.28 7.14 17.32
N ILE A 137 6.73 7.85 16.33
CA ILE A 137 7.41 8.08 15.05
C ILE A 137 8.59 9.03 15.31
N LYS A 138 9.75 8.70 14.76
CA LYS A 138 10.96 9.52 14.91
C LYS A 138 10.72 10.95 14.40
N GLY A 139 11.14 11.94 15.17
CA GLY A 139 10.94 13.35 14.89
C GLY A 139 9.51 13.87 15.13
N SER A 140 8.56 13.03 15.56
CA SER A 140 7.16 13.43 15.72
C SER A 140 6.92 14.30 16.96
N PRO A 141 5.78 15.01 17.03
CA PRO A 141 5.34 15.68 18.26
C PRO A 141 5.29 14.76 19.49
N ALA A 142 4.88 13.50 19.32
CA ALA A 142 4.83 12.53 20.41
C ALA A 142 6.23 12.16 20.91
N GLU A 143 7.18 11.90 20.01
CA GLU A 143 8.57 11.63 20.41
C GLU A 143 9.17 12.84 21.13
N ARG A 144 9.01 14.05 20.58
CA ARG A 144 9.48 15.30 21.20
C ARG A 144 8.85 15.58 22.56
N ALA A 145 7.60 15.18 22.76
CA ALA A 145 6.90 15.26 24.04
C ALA A 145 7.30 14.15 25.04
N GLY A 146 8.18 13.24 24.65
CA GLY A 146 8.70 12.17 25.49
C GLY A 146 7.75 10.99 25.65
N VAL A 147 6.86 10.74 24.68
CA VAL A 147 6.03 9.52 24.62
C VAL A 147 6.93 8.32 24.32
N LEU A 148 6.78 7.23 25.07
CA LEU A 148 7.62 6.03 24.96
C LEU A 148 6.80 4.78 24.64
N PRO A 149 7.42 3.76 23.99
CA PRO A 149 6.82 2.43 23.85
C PRO A 149 6.35 1.87 25.20
N ASN A 150 5.19 1.22 25.20
CA ASN A 150 4.48 0.67 26.36
C ASN A 150 3.87 1.68 27.34
N ASP A 151 3.88 2.98 27.05
CA ASP A 151 3.04 3.92 27.79
C ASP A 151 1.56 3.56 27.60
N VAL A 152 0.79 3.53 28.69
CA VAL A 152 -0.66 3.28 28.63
C VAL A 152 -1.40 4.61 28.63
N LEU A 153 -2.19 4.88 27.60
CA LEU A 153 -2.96 6.12 27.50
C LEU A 153 -4.25 5.98 28.32
N LEU A 154 -4.34 6.76 29.41
CA LEU A 154 -5.47 6.73 30.34
C LEU A 154 -6.61 7.65 29.87
N SER A 155 -6.28 8.87 29.45
CA SER A 155 -7.26 9.86 29.00
C SER A 155 -6.70 10.82 27.95
N VAL A 156 -7.61 11.39 27.16
CA VAL A 156 -7.35 12.42 26.15
C VAL A 156 -8.27 13.61 26.43
N ASN A 157 -7.71 14.80 26.60
CA ASN A 157 -8.44 16.02 26.96
C ASN A 157 -9.39 15.86 28.16
N GLY A 158 -9.01 15.00 29.13
CA GLY A 158 -9.82 14.69 30.32
C GLY A 158 -10.80 13.53 30.14
N GLU A 159 -11.04 13.06 28.92
CA GLU A 159 -11.93 11.93 28.64
C GLU A 159 -11.18 10.59 28.73
N LYS A 160 -11.70 9.65 29.52
CA LYS A 160 -11.09 8.33 29.70
C LYS A 160 -11.12 7.52 28.40
N LEU A 161 -10.02 6.81 28.12
CA LEU A 161 -9.90 5.94 26.95
C LEU A 161 -10.25 4.48 27.22
N ALA A 162 -10.45 4.10 28.49
CA ALA A 162 -10.81 2.74 28.86
C ALA A 162 -12.15 2.32 28.25
N GLY A 163 -12.20 1.13 27.64
CA GLY A 163 -13.40 0.56 27.02
C GLY A 163 -13.72 1.12 25.63
N LEU A 164 -12.98 2.11 25.14
CA LEU A 164 -13.12 2.57 23.75
C LEU A 164 -12.52 1.56 22.77
N SER A 165 -13.07 1.52 21.56
CA SER A 165 -12.37 0.88 20.44
C SER A 165 -11.07 1.64 20.13
N LEU A 166 -10.11 0.96 19.50
CA LEU A 166 -8.87 1.61 19.06
C LEU A 166 -9.15 2.80 18.14
N ASN A 167 -10.13 2.66 17.24
CA ASN A 167 -10.50 3.70 16.28
C ASN A 167 -11.06 4.94 16.98
N ASP A 168 -11.92 4.77 17.98
CA ASP A 168 -12.49 5.89 18.73
C ASP A 168 -11.41 6.62 19.54
N ALA A 169 -10.48 5.87 20.14
CA ALA A 169 -9.34 6.45 20.84
C ALA A 169 -8.46 7.28 19.89
N VAL A 170 -8.13 6.72 18.71
CA VAL A 170 -7.35 7.42 17.67
C VAL A 170 -8.08 8.67 17.18
N ALA A 171 -9.39 8.60 16.95
CA ALA A 171 -10.20 9.74 16.51
C ALA A 171 -10.16 10.91 17.50
N LYS A 172 -10.12 10.63 18.81
CA LYS A 172 -9.98 11.65 19.86
C LYS A 172 -8.56 12.21 19.97
N ILE A 173 -7.54 11.39 19.71
CA ILE A 173 -6.14 11.81 19.74
C ILE A 173 -5.80 12.69 18.54
N ARG A 174 -6.34 12.37 17.36
CA ARG A 174 -6.16 13.18 16.14
C ARG A 174 -6.97 14.47 16.21
N GLY A 175 -6.68 15.40 15.31
CA GLY A 175 -7.29 16.73 15.30
C GLY A 175 -6.52 17.68 14.39
N PRO A 176 -7.00 18.93 14.23
CA PRO A 176 -6.41 19.90 13.31
C PRO A 176 -4.96 20.25 13.66
N LYS A 177 -4.16 20.61 12.66
CA LYS A 177 -2.77 21.04 12.82
C LYS A 177 -2.71 22.26 13.75
N GLY A 178 -1.70 22.30 14.62
CA GLY A 178 -1.52 23.36 15.61
C GLY A 178 -2.45 23.29 16.82
N SER A 179 -3.48 22.44 16.80
CA SER A 179 -4.33 22.22 17.98
C SER A 179 -3.58 21.43 19.05
N LYS A 180 -3.92 21.66 20.32
CA LYS A 180 -3.32 20.94 21.45
C LYS A 180 -4.14 19.72 21.83
N VAL A 181 -3.45 18.67 22.28
CA VAL A 181 -4.05 17.52 22.94
C VAL A 181 -3.37 17.29 24.29
N LYS A 182 -4.16 17.06 25.32
CA LYS A 182 -3.66 16.70 26.65
C LYS A 182 -3.82 15.20 26.85
N LEU A 183 -2.71 14.49 26.99
CA LEU A 183 -2.69 13.06 27.29
C LEU A 183 -2.34 12.82 28.75
N SER A 184 -3.10 11.96 29.42
CA SER A 184 -2.68 11.35 30.67
C SER A 184 -2.16 9.95 30.38
N ILE A 185 -0.88 9.69 30.71
CA ILE A 185 -0.23 8.41 30.42
C ILE A 185 0.24 7.75 31.72
N GLN A 186 0.07 6.42 31.79
CA GLN A 186 0.68 5.59 32.82
C GLN A 186 1.93 4.94 32.24
N ARG A 187 3.09 5.29 32.81
CA ARG A 187 4.38 4.71 32.44
C ARG A 187 4.79 3.66 33.46
N SER A 188 5.38 2.57 32.98
CA SER A 188 5.96 1.54 33.85
C SER A 188 7.07 2.14 34.72
N GLY A 189 7.08 1.82 36.01
CA GLY A 189 8.05 2.34 36.98
C GLY A 189 7.68 3.69 37.63
N LEU A 190 6.60 4.34 37.19
CA LEU A 190 6.08 5.56 37.84
C LEU A 190 4.77 5.26 38.59
N SER A 191 4.66 5.75 39.83
CA SER A 191 3.46 5.57 40.66
C SER A 191 2.31 6.51 40.30
N GLN A 192 2.60 7.65 39.65
CA GLN A 192 1.61 8.64 39.25
C GLN A 192 1.58 8.81 37.72
N PRO A 193 0.40 9.02 37.12
CA PRO A 193 0.30 9.32 35.69
C PRO A 193 0.99 10.63 35.31
N LEU A 194 1.62 10.64 34.14
CA LEU A 194 2.21 11.84 33.54
C LEU A 194 1.17 12.56 32.68
N GLN A 195 1.15 13.89 32.73
CA GLN A 195 0.37 14.70 31.79
C GLN A 195 1.29 15.30 30.72
N LEU A 196 0.98 15.01 29.46
CA LEU A 196 1.69 15.55 28.30
C LEU A 196 0.73 16.44 27.51
N THR A 197 1.14 17.67 27.22
CA THR A 197 0.44 18.52 26.25
C THR A 197 1.21 18.52 24.95
N ILE A 198 0.60 17.98 23.89
CA ILE A 198 1.22 17.80 22.59
C ILE A 198 0.52 18.71 21.59
N VAL A 199 1.27 19.46 20.81
CA VAL A 199 0.75 20.22 19.66
C VAL A 199 0.70 19.27 18.48
N ARG A 200 -0.48 19.12 17.87
CA ARG A 200 -0.65 18.29 16.68
C ARG A 200 0.05 18.92 15.49
N ASP A 201 0.67 18.08 14.69
CA ASP A 201 1.38 18.48 13.49
C ASP A 201 1.10 17.49 12.37
N ASP A 202 1.55 17.83 11.16
CA ASP A 202 1.55 16.87 10.06
C ASP A 202 2.69 15.87 10.25
N ILE A 203 2.38 14.60 10.06
CA ILE A 203 3.28 13.48 10.26
C ILE A 203 3.43 12.79 8.92
N ASP A 204 4.63 12.82 8.37
CA ASP A 204 4.94 12.11 7.14
C ASP A 204 4.90 10.59 7.37
N TYR A 205 4.25 9.88 6.46
CA TYR A 205 4.44 8.45 6.30
C TYR A 205 5.80 8.22 5.66
N GLU A 206 6.67 7.47 6.33
CA GLU A 206 7.91 7.05 5.70
C GLU A 206 7.59 6.01 4.61
N THR A 207 7.78 6.43 3.37
CA THR A 207 7.50 5.65 2.15
C THR A 207 8.77 5.08 1.54
N VAL A 208 9.95 5.57 1.95
CA VAL A 208 11.26 5.20 1.39
C VAL A 208 12.16 4.69 2.51
N TYR A 209 12.65 3.47 2.38
CA TYR A 209 13.64 2.89 3.30
C TYR A 209 14.89 2.55 2.51
N ALA A 210 16.04 3.03 2.97
CA ALA A 210 17.28 2.83 2.25
C ALA A 210 18.43 2.43 3.17
N HIS A 211 19.31 1.59 2.64
CA HIS A 211 20.55 1.22 3.29
C HIS A 211 21.59 0.74 2.27
N LEU A 212 22.87 0.89 2.65
CA LEU A 212 23.99 0.33 1.91
C LEU A 212 24.35 -1.03 2.50
N ARG A 213 24.43 -2.04 1.63
CA ARG A 213 24.88 -3.38 2.02
C ARG A 213 26.41 -3.46 2.08
N GLY A 214 26.94 -4.44 2.81
CA GLY A 214 28.37 -4.65 2.95
C GLY A 214 29.11 -5.02 1.65
N ASP A 215 28.38 -5.41 0.60
CA ASP A 215 28.91 -5.67 -0.75
C ASP A 215 28.96 -4.39 -1.64
N GLY A 216 28.53 -3.24 -1.11
CA GLY A 216 28.49 -1.96 -1.80
C GLY A 216 27.25 -1.75 -2.67
N ILE A 217 26.24 -2.61 -2.59
CA ILE A 217 24.96 -2.42 -3.29
C ILE A 217 24.01 -1.60 -2.40
N GLY A 218 23.51 -0.49 -2.92
CA GLY A 218 22.43 0.26 -2.29
C GLY A 218 21.09 -0.44 -2.48
N VAL A 219 20.25 -0.43 -1.47
CA VAL A 219 18.87 -0.90 -1.55
C VAL A 219 17.96 0.27 -1.18
N ILE A 220 16.97 0.55 -2.01
CA ILE A 220 15.88 1.49 -1.71
C ILE A 220 14.55 0.75 -1.84
N GLU A 221 13.85 0.53 -0.74
CA GLU A 221 12.46 0.05 -0.70
C GLU A 221 11.52 1.24 -0.82
N ILE A 222 10.58 1.19 -1.78
CA ILE A 222 9.49 2.15 -1.92
C ILE A 222 8.18 1.42 -1.63
N ARG A 223 7.50 1.79 -0.55
CA ARG A 223 6.24 1.14 -0.15
C ARG A 223 5.01 1.69 -0.86
N GLN A 224 5.06 2.98 -1.22
CA GLN A 224 4.01 3.68 -1.93
C GLN A 224 4.58 4.94 -2.60
N PHE A 225 3.96 5.42 -3.67
CA PHE A 225 4.29 6.70 -4.29
C PHE A 225 3.34 7.81 -3.83
N SER A 226 3.57 8.33 -2.62
CA SER A 226 2.85 9.49 -2.09
C SER A 226 3.54 10.79 -2.50
N LEU A 227 2.91 11.95 -2.27
CA LEU A 227 3.44 13.24 -2.74
C LEU A 227 4.85 13.56 -2.23
N ASN A 228 5.21 13.12 -1.03
CA ASN A 228 6.55 13.31 -0.45
C ASN A 228 7.59 12.27 -0.91
N THR A 229 7.20 11.16 -1.53
CA THR A 229 8.11 10.03 -1.85
C THR A 229 9.22 10.43 -2.82
N GLY A 230 8.96 11.35 -3.75
CA GLY A 230 9.96 11.78 -4.74
C GLY A 230 11.17 12.46 -4.09
N ASP A 231 10.91 13.37 -3.15
CA ASP A 231 11.96 14.09 -2.40
C ASP A 231 12.71 13.13 -1.47
N ARG A 232 11.97 12.27 -0.74
CA ARG A 232 12.58 11.24 0.13
C ARG A 232 13.49 10.29 -0.66
N PHE A 233 13.05 9.85 -1.84
CA PHE A 233 13.87 9.02 -2.73
C PHE A 233 15.14 9.73 -3.19
N ALA A 234 15.04 11.00 -3.58
CA ALA A 234 16.19 11.78 -4.01
C ALA A 234 17.22 11.96 -2.88
N GLU A 235 16.76 12.21 -1.65
CA GLU A 235 17.63 12.31 -0.47
C GLU A 235 18.35 11.00 -0.17
N GLU A 236 17.63 9.87 -0.13
CA GLU A 236 18.22 8.57 0.17
C GLU A 236 19.16 8.10 -0.96
N LEU A 237 18.84 8.41 -2.22
CA LEU A 237 19.72 8.14 -3.34
C LEU A 237 21.03 8.92 -3.23
N ASP A 238 20.96 10.23 -2.94
CA ASP A 238 22.15 11.07 -2.76
C ASP A 238 23.05 10.58 -1.61
N LYS A 239 22.46 10.11 -0.50
CA LYS A 239 23.21 9.49 0.60
C LYS A 239 23.95 8.23 0.15
N LEU A 240 23.28 7.32 -0.57
CA LEU A 240 23.91 6.09 -1.08
C LEU A 240 25.01 6.38 -2.10
N GLU A 241 24.83 7.38 -2.96
CA GLU A 241 25.86 7.83 -3.91
C GLU A 241 27.08 8.42 -3.21
N LYS A 242 26.89 9.24 -2.16
CA LYS A 242 27.97 9.76 -1.31
C LYS A 242 28.72 8.68 -0.54
N GLN A 243 28.07 7.55 -0.28
CA GLN A 243 28.70 6.35 0.29
C GLN A 243 29.37 5.46 -0.77
N HIS A 244 29.48 5.93 -2.02
CA HIS A 244 30.13 5.23 -3.12
C HIS A 244 29.51 3.88 -3.44
N MET A 245 28.17 3.79 -3.43
CA MET A 245 27.48 2.58 -3.88
C MET A 245 27.90 2.19 -5.30
N LYS A 246 28.00 0.88 -5.55
CA LYS A 246 28.41 0.31 -6.83
C LYS A 246 27.24 0.01 -7.75
N GLY A 247 26.08 -0.29 -7.18
CA GLY A 247 24.85 -0.61 -7.90
C GLY A 247 23.65 -0.40 -6.98
N LEU A 248 22.45 -0.37 -7.58
CA LEU A 248 21.22 -0.04 -6.87
C LEU A 248 20.14 -1.09 -7.09
N ILE A 249 19.52 -1.55 -6.01
CA ILE A 249 18.27 -2.31 -6.05
C ILE A 249 17.15 -1.37 -5.63
N ILE A 250 16.13 -1.23 -6.47
CA ILE A 250 14.88 -0.54 -6.14
C ILE A 250 13.81 -1.60 -5.88
N ASP A 251 13.35 -1.69 -4.65
CA ASP A 251 12.35 -2.67 -4.24
C ASP A 251 10.94 -2.05 -4.22
N VAL A 252 10.09 -2.52 -5.13
CA VAL A 252 8.67 -2.14 -5.23
C VAL A 252 7.75 -3.33 -4.97
N ARG A 253 8.24 -4.42 -4.35
CA ARG A 253 7.42 -5.56 -3.96
C ARG A 253 6.32 -5.12 -2.99
N GLY A 254 5.09 -5.53 -3.26
CA GLY A 254 3.93 -5.15 -2.45
C GLY A 254 3.49 -3.68 -2.59
N ASN A 255 4.16 -2.87 -3.40
CA ASN A 255 3.82 -1.46 -3.60
C ASN A 255 2.67 -1.31 -4.63
N PRO A 256 1.46 -0.88 -4.21
CA PRO A 256 0.29 -0.79 -5.08
C PRO A 256 0.34 0.41 -6.05
N GLY A 257 1.37 1.25 -5.99
CA GLY A 257 1.56 2.40 -6.86
C GLY A 257 1.36 3.73 -6.13
N GLY A 258 0.75 4.71 -6.80
CA GLY A 258 0.55 6.07 -6.29
C GLY A 258 0.70 7.13 -7.39
N VAL A 259 1.08 8.35 -7.00
CA VAL A 259 0.95 9.53 -7.84
C VAL A 259 1.88 9.50 -9.05
N LEU A 260 1.34 9.76 -10.26
CA LEU A 260 2.12 9.64 -11.50
C LEU A 260 3.31 10.62 -11.56
N PRO A 261 3.12 11.93 -11.28
CA PRO A 261 4.24 12.86 -11.19
C PRO A 261 5.38 12.41 -10.27
N VAL A 262 5.04 11.75 -9.16
CA VAL A 262 6.02 11.27 -8.18
C VAL A 262 6.86 10.15 -8.79
N VAL A 263 6.25 9.13 -9.39
CA VAL A 263 7.04 8.06 -10.01
C VAL A 263 7.85 8.55 -11.22
N VAL A 264 7.35 9.54 -11.96
CA VAL A 264 8.14 10.21 -13.00
C VAL A 264 9.40 10.84 -12.39
N SER A 265 9.28 11.52 -11.24
CA SER A 265 10.45 12.11 -10.56
C SER A 265 11.45 11.06 -10.07
N VAL A 266 10.97 9.90 -9.60
CA VAL A 266 11.81 8.76 -9.15
C VAL A 266 12.53 8.09 -10.32
N ALA A 267 11.87 7.94 -11.48
CA ALA A 267 12.46 7.34 -12.68
C ALA A 267 13.47 8.28 -13.37
N GLN A 268 13.25 9.59 -13.27
CA GLN A 268 13.97 10.60 -14.04
C GLN A 268 15.50 10.53 -13.93
N PRO A 269 16.15 10.37 -12.76
CA PRO A 269 17.61 10.28 -12.67
C PRO A 269 18.22 9.17 -13.55
N PHE A 270 17.50 8.06 -13.71
CA PHE A 270 17.96 6.86 -14.40
C PHE A 270 17.65 6.87 -15.90
N VAL A 271 16.57 7.51 -16.31
CA VAL A 271 16.16 7.57 -17.72
C VAL A 271 16.88 8.73 -18.43
N PRO A 272 17.62 8.49 -19.52
CA PRO A 272 18.34 9.55 -20.23
C PRO A 272 17.43 10.65 -20.79
N LYS A 273 17.96 11.88 -20.86
CA LYS A 273 17.24 13.04 -21.42
C LYS A 273 16.63 12.73 -22.79
N GLY A 274 15.35 13.08 -22.95
CA GLY A 274 14.60 12.92 -24.19
C GLY A 274 13.98 11.53 -24.38
N LYS A 275 14.33 10.54 -23.54
CA LYS A 275 13.66 9.22 -23.56
C LYS A 275 12.32 9.26 -22.80
N PRO A 276 11.28 8.55 -23.28
CA PRO A 276 9.99 8.50 -22.60
C PRO A 276 10.09 7.72 -21.28
N ILE A 277 9.41 8.21 -20.24
CA ILE A 277 9.21 7.47 -18.98
C ILE A 277 7.88 6.71 -19.04
N VAL A 278 6.84 7.36 -19.55
CA VAL A 278 5.48 6.83 -19.65
C VAL A 278 4.76 7.51 -20.81
N GLN A 279 3.76 6.84 -21.38
CA GLN A 279 2.80 7.45 -22.29
C GLN A 279 1.39 7.31 -21.72
N VAL A 280 0.53 8.30 -21.96
CA VAL A 280 -0.89 8.26 -21.58
C VAL A 280 -1.73 8.36 -22.84
N GLU A 281 -2.65 7.41 -23.02
CA GLU A 281 -3.57 7.33 -24.15
C GLU A 281 -5.02 7.56 -23.67
N ASP A 282 -5.68 8.58 -24.21
CA ASP A 282 -7.07 8.90 -23.89
C ASP A 282 -8.08 8.03 -24.69
N LYS A 283 -9.38 8.24 -24.43
CA LYS A 283 -10.47 7.51 -25.12
C LYS A 283 -10.52 7.75 -26.64
N ASN A 284 -9.91 8.83 -27.13
CA ASN A 284 -9.85 9.19 -28.55
C ASN A 284 -8.58 8.65 -29.24
N GLY A 285 -7.74 7.92 -28.51
CA GLY A 285 -6.46 7.40 -29.00
C GLY A 285 -5.33 8.45 -29.02
N HIS A 286 -5.53 9.63 -28.42
CA HIS A 286 -4.51 10.65 -28.33
C HIS A 286 -3.45 10.24 -27.30
N ARG A 287 -2.18 10.23 -27.71
CA ARG A 287 -1.05 9.81 -26.87
C ARG A 287 -0.16 10.99 -26.47
N GLU A 288 -0.01 11.20 -25.17
CA GLU A 288 0.97 12.13 -24.62
C GLU A 288 2.14 11.36 -24.00
N LYS A 289 3.37 11.77 -24.31
CA LYS A 289 4.59 11.18 -23.75
C LYS A 289 5.16 12.10 -22.67
N THR A 290 5.42 11.55 -21.50
CA THR A 290 6.25 12.21 -20.49
C THR A 290 7.71 11.83 -20.74
N VAL A 291 8.54 12.80 -21.12
CA VAL A 291 9.97 12.58 -21.44
C VAL A 291 10.87 12.98 -20.28
N SER A 292 11.94 12.21 -20.06
CA SER A 292 12.91 12.47 -19.01
C SER A 292 13.77 13.70 -19.31
N LYS A 293 14.14 14.43 -18.24
CA LYS A 293 15.20 15.45 -18.26
C LYS A 293 16.48 14.99 -17.56
N GLY A 294 16.55 13.73 -17.12
CA GLY A 294 17.65 13.21 -16.32
C GLY A 294 18.91 12.84 -17.09
N THR A 295 19.95 12.50 -16.34
CA THR A 295 21.30 12.25 -16.87
C THR A 295 21.50 10.81 -17.34
N GLY A 296 20.70 9.86 -16.86
CA GLY A 296 20.92 8.44 -17.09
C GLY A 296 22.11 7.90 -16.29
N LYS A 297 21.88 7.66 -14.99
CA LYS A 297 22.88 7.09 -14.06
C LYS A 297 23.52 5.82 -14.65
N LYS A 298 24.82 5.63 -14.39
CA LYS A 298 25.66 4.62 -15.07
C LYS A 298 25.86 3.33 -14.31
N TYR A 299 25.66 3.34 -12.99
CA TYR A 299 25.74 2.11 -12.19
C TYR A 299 24.56 1.18 -12.51
N PRO A 300 24.75 -0.14 -12.40
CA PRO A 300 23.70 -1.11 -12.71
C PRO A 300 22.53 -1.00 -11.71
N VAL A 301 21.31 -1.09 -12.25
CA VAL A 301 20.07 -1.04 -11.49
C VAL A 301 19.29 -2.34 -11.65
N ALA A 302 18.72 -2.85 -10.55
CA ALA A 302 17.74 -3.91 -10.56
C ALA A 302 16.46 -3.43 -9.88
N VAL A 303 15.30 -3.88 -10.39
CA VAL A 303 14.00 -3.59 -9.78
C VAL A 303 13.42 -4.90 -9.26
N LEU A 304 13.19 -4.98 -7.94
CA LEU A 304 12.48 -6.10 -7.33
C LEU A 304 10.98 -5.85 -7.40
N MET A 305 10.24 -6.80 -7.95
CA MET A 305 8.79 -6.70 -8.10
C MET A 305 8.08 -8.04 -7.84
N ASN A 306 6.81 -7.95 -7.46
CA ASN A 306 5.95 -9.11 -7.30
C ASN A 306 4.50 -8.79 -7.69
N LYS A 307 3.58 -9.71 -7.44
CA LYS A 307 2.15 -9.55 -7.76
C LYS A 307 1.47 -8.36 -7.05
N GLY A 308 2.07 -7.85 -5.98
CA GLY A 308 1.59 -6.64 -5.30
C GLY A 308 2.12 -5.34 -5.90
N SER A 309 3.14 -5.41 -6.77
CA SER A 309 3.65 -4.27 -7.52
C SER A 309 2.64 -3.86 -8.60
N ALA A 310 2.03 -2.69 -8.46
CA ALA A 310 0.98 -2.23 -9.37
C ALA A 310 1.16 -0.77 -9.79
N SER A 311 0.55 -0.40 -10.92
CA SER A 311 0.34 1.00 -11.32
C SER A 311 1.66 1.80 -11.39
N ALA A 312 1.88 2.82 -10.56
CA ALA A 312 3.13 3.57 -10.53
C ALA A 312 4.37 2.66 -10.38
N SER A 313 4.32 1.60 -9.56
CA SER A 313 5.41 0.62 -9.47
C SER A 313 5.75 -0.02 -10.82
N GLU A 314 4.72 -0.28 -11.63
CA GLU A 314 4.87 -0.83 -12.98
C GLU A 314 5.35 0.23 -13.98
N VAL A 315 4.93 1.49 -13.82
CA VAL A 315 5.49 2.61 -14.59
C VAL A 315 6.99 2.73 -14.34
N LEU A 316 7.44 2.68 -13.07
CA LEU A 316 8.86 2.72 -12.72
C LEU A 316 9.61 1.53 -13.34
N ALA A 317 9.13 0.31 -13.11
CA ALA A 317 9.76 -0.90 -13.61
C ALA A 317 9.83 -0.90 -15.16
N GLY A 318 8.75 -0.51 -15.84
CA GLY A 318 8.71 -0.40 -17.30
C GLY A 318 9.66 0.66 -17.84
N ALA A 319 9.67 1.85 -17.24
CA ALA A 319 10.57 2.94 -17.61
C ALA A 319 12.05 2.53 -17.49
N LEU A 320 12.42 1.95 -16.35
CA LEU A 320 13.80 1.57 -16.07
C LEU A 320 14.26 0.38 -16.91
N LYS A 321 13.37 -0.58 -17.15
CA LYS A 321 13.65 -1.73 -18.03
C LYS A 321 13.93 -1.27 -19.46
N GLU A 322 13.03 -0.47 -20.03
CA GLU A 322 13.05 -0.15 -21.45
C GLU A 322 14.04 0.97 -21.80
N GLU A 323 14.30 1.91 -20.87
CA GLU A 323 15.11 3.10 -21.17
C GLU A 323 16.35 3.27 -20.28
N ALA A 324 16.51 2.48 -19.21
CA ALA A 324 17.65 2.60 -18.28
C ALA A 324 18.45 1.29 -18.08
N ASN A 325 18.22 0.26 -18.91
CA ASN A 325 18.93 -1.04 -18.84
C ASN A 325 18.86 -1.73 -17.46
N ALA A 326 17.80 -1.43 -16.70
CA ALA A 326 17.56 -2.08 -15.42
C ALA A 326 17.06 -3.51 -15.63
N VAL A 327 17.38 -4.41 -14.69
CA VAL A 327 16.90 -5.80 -14.73
C VAL A 327 15.72 -5.95 -13.78
N LEU A 328 14.61 -6.50 -14.28
CA LEU A 328 13.46 -6.84 -13.44
C LEU A 328 13.65 -8.21 -12.81
N VAL A 329 13.53 -8.31 -11.48
CA VAL A 329 13.75 -9.53 -10.71
C VAL A 329 12.53 -9.81 -9.81
N GLY A 330 12.11 -11.07 -9.73
CA GLY A 330 11.02 -11.49 -8.83
C GLY A 330 9.88 -12.21 -9.55
N GLU A 331 8.65 -11.78 -9.32
CA GLU A 331 7.45 -12.33 -9.97
C GLU A 331 6.84 -11.32 -10.95
N THR A 332 5.92 -11.78 -11.81
CA THR A 332 5.10 -10.87 -12.64
C THR A 332 4.34 -9.88 -11.77
N SER A 333 4.32 -8.61 -12.19
CA SER A 333 3.57 -7.55 -11.52
C SER A 333 2.05 -7.68 -11.69
N PHE A 334 1.29 -6.79 -11.05
CA PHE A 334 -0.17 -6.89 -10.97
C PHE A 334 -0.91 -6.73 -12.31
N GLY A 335 -0.48 -5.78 -13.16
CA GLY A 335 -1.12 -5.48 -14.44
C GLY A 335 -2.16 -4.35 -14.38
N LYS A 336 -1.92 -3.25 -13.67
CA LYS A 336 -2.82 -2.10 -13.67
C LYS A 336 -2.39 -1.04 -14.67
N GLY A 337 -2.81 -1.21 -15.93
CA GLY A 337 -2.55 -0.30 -17.06
C GLY A 337 -3.49 0.90 -17.27
N THR A 338 -4.27 1.32 -16.27
CA THR A 338 -5.26 2.42 -16.38
C THR A 338 -4.90 3.61 -15.48
N VAL A 339 -5.32 4.80 -15.90
CA VAL A 339 -5.11 6.08 -15.19
C VAL A 339 -6.43 6.54 -14.59
N GLN A 340 -6.42 6.91 -13.32
CA GLN A 340 -7.60 7.46 -12.64
C GLN A 340 -7.37 8.92 -12.25
N VAL A 341 -8.43 9.72 -12.35
CA VAL A 341 -8.50 11.08 -11.80
C VAL A 341 -9.48 11.10 -10.64
N SER A 342 -9.15 11.91 -9.63
CA SER A 342 -10.01 12.17 -8.47
C SER A 342 -10.77 13.48 -8.67
N TYR A 343 -12.08 13.45 -8.39
CA TYR A 343 -13.03 14.55 -8.49
C TYR A 343 -13.70 14.72 -7.13
N ASP A 344 -13.16 15.62 -6.31
CA ASP A 344 -13.65 15.98 -4.98
C ASP A 344 -14.24 17.40 -4.97
N LYS A 345 -13.56 18.34 -5.64
CA LYS A 345 -13.99 19.75 -5.73
C LYS A 345 -15.36 19.91 -6.38
N GLN A 346 -15.70 19.07 -7.34
CA GLN A 346 -16.98 19.09 -8.05
C GLN A 346 -18.15 18.61 -7.18
N LEU A 347 -17.89 17.83 -6.13
CA LEU A 347 -18.92 17.28 -5.24
C LEU A 347 -19.19 18.21 -4.04
N ALA A 348 -18.17 18.94 -3.57
CA ALA A 348 -18.25 20.00 -2.56
C ALA A 348 -18.86 19.59 -1.18
N ASP A 349 -19.05 18.30 -0.93
CA ASP A 349 -19.54 17.74 0.33
C ASP A 349 -18.46 16.97 1.12
N GLY A 350 -17.27 16.85 0.53
CA GLY A 350 -16.11 16.14 1.05
C GLY A 350 -16.01 14.69 0.60
N SER A 351 -16.96 14.20 -0.23
CA SER A 351 -16.84 12.93 -0.94
C SER A 351 -15.91 13.06 -2.16
N LEU A 352 -15.60 11.92 -2.80
CA LEU A 352 -14.67 11.86 -3.93
C LEU A 352 -15.14 10.82 -4.95
N ILE A 353 -15.14 11.19 -6.23
CA ILE A 353 -15.20 10.23 -7.33
C ILE A 353 -13.78 9.97 -7.83
N LYS A 354 -13.36 8.71 -7.87
CA LYS A 354 -12.17 8.29 -8.59
C LYS A 354 -12.61 7.60 -9.86
N MET A 355 -12.17 8.05 -11.03
CA MET A 355 -12.67 7.54 -12.31
C MET A 355 -11.53 7.31 -13.30
N THR A 356 -11.59 6.18 -14.02
CA THR A 356 -10.67 5.86 -15.10
C THR A 356 -10.94 6.73 -16.32
N ILE A 357 -9.92 7.44 -16.80
CA ILE A 357 -10.05 8.36 -17.95
C ILE A 357 -9.11 8.02 -19.12
N ALA A 358 -8.09 7.20 -18.86
CA ALA A 358 -7.04 6.92 -19.83
C ALA A 358 -6.35 5.58 -19.54
N LYS A 359 -5.56 5.11 -20.49
CA LYS A 359 -4.60 4.02 -20.34
C LYS A 359 -3.20 4.60 -20.22
N TRP A 360 -2.32 3.95 -19.49
CA TRP A 360 -0.88 4.26 -19.57
C TRP A 360 -0.14 3.14 -20.29
N LEU A 361 0.89 3.53 -21.03
CA LEU A 361 1.74 2.65 -21.81
C LEU A 361 3.20 2.83 -21.35
N THR A 362 3.96 1.75 -21.45
CA THR A 362 5.42 1.75 -21.27
C THR A 362 6.12 2.66 -22.31
N PRO A 363 7.41 3.01 -22.12
CA PRO A 363 8.19 3.76 -23.11
C PRO A 363 8.06 3.27 -24.56
N LEU A 364 8.02 1.95 -24.78
CA LEU A 364 7.86 1.31 -26.10
C LEU A 364 6.40 1.18 -26.57
N GLY A 365 5.43 1.64 -25.77
CA GLY A 365 4.01 1.64 -26.13
C GLY A 365 3.24 0.38 -25.74
N ASN A 366 3.82 -0.50 -24.92
CA ASN A 366 3.14 -1.70 -24.44
C ASN A 366 2.09 -1.35 -23.38
N TRP A 367 0.86 -1.87 -23.55
CA TRP A 367 -0.20 -1.78 -22.54
C TRP A 367 -0.17 -3.02 -21.63
N VAL A 368 0.09 -2.81 -20.33
CA VAL A 368 0.33 -3.90 -19.36
C VAL A 368 -0.93 -4.37 -18.63
N HIS A 369 -2.10 -3.81 -18.97
CA HIS A 369 -3.35 -4.08 -18.25
C HIS A 369 -3.71 -5.58 -18.26
N GLU A 370 -4.06 -6.10 -17.09
CA GLU A 370 -4.40 -7.50 -16.81
C GLU A 370 -3.28 -8.53 -17.08
N LYS A 371 -2.10 -8.06 -17.50
CA LYS A 371 -0.94 -8.90 -17.85
C LYS A 371 0.22 -8.74 -16.88
N GLY A 372 0.47 -7.50 -16.45
CA GLY A 372 1.66 -7.12 -15.69
C GLY A 372 2.94 -7.14 -16.54
N LEU A 373 4.02 -6.67 -15.92
CA LEU A 373 5.38 -6.77 -16.40
C LEU A 373 5.97 -8.11 -15.99
N LYS A 374 6.58 -8.82 -16.95
CA LYS A 374 7.32 -10.05 -16.69
C LYS A 374 8.73 -9.72 -16.17
N PRO A 375 9.22 -10.42 -15.13
CA PRO A 375 10.59 -10.28 -14.69
C PRO A 375 11.55 -10.83 -15.75
N ASP A 376 12.72 -10.24 -15.86
CA ASP A 376 13.83 -10.78 -16.66
C ASP A 376 14.46 -11.99 -15.94
N VAL A 377 14.46 -11.94 -14.60
CA VAL A 377 14.91 -13.03 -13.73
C VAL A 377 13.77 -13.43 -12.80
N ALA A 378 13.05 -14.49 -13.17
CA ALA A 378 11.97 -15.02 -12.36
C ALA A 378 12.51 -15.73 -11.11
N VAL A 379 12.01 -15.35 -9.94
CA VAL A 379 12.34 -15.98 -8.65
C VAL A 379 11.17 -15.83 -7.68
N ASN A 380 10.70 -16.95 -7.15
CA ASN A 380 9.63 -16.97 -6.16
C ASN A 380 10.20 -16.76 -4.75
N PRO A 381 9.44 -16.15 -3.83
CA PRO A 381 9.79 -16.21 -2.42
C PRO A 381 9.70 -17.66 -1.91
N PRO A 382 10.38 -18.00 -0.81
CA PRO A 382 10.21 -19.29 -0.15
C PRO A 382 8.75 -19.56 0.25
N ASP A 383 8.32 -20.83 0.27
CA ASP A 383 6.93 -21.23 0.59
C ASP A 383 6.37 -20.56 1.85
N TYR A 384 7.21 -20.38 2.86
CA TYR A 384 6.82 -19.84 4.16
C TYR A 384 6.41 -18.36 4.14
N TYR A 385 6.68 -17.61 3.07
CA TYR A 385 6.11 -16.27 2.86
C TYR A 385 4.60 -16.32 2.60
N THR A 386 4.08 -17.48 2.19
CA THR A 386 2.65 -17.68 1.90
C THR A 386 1.93 -18.50 2.98
N ALA A 387 2.63 -18.87 4.06
CA ALA A 387 2.02 -19.59 5.17
C ALA A 387 0.93 -18.74 5.83
N ALA A 388 -0.28 -19.28 5.94
CA ALA A 388 -1.36 -18.59 6.62
C ALA A 388 -1.06 -18.52 8.12
N ARG A 389 -1.43 -17.41 8.77
CA ARG A 389 -1.37 -17.31 10.23
C ARG A 389 -2.23 -18.40 10.85
N MET A 390 -1.73 -19.07 11.88
CA MET A 390 -2.48 -20.13 12.53
C MET A 390 -3.58 -19.55 13.42
N SER A 391 -4.77 -20.14 13.35
CA SER A 391 -5.84 -19.87 14.30
C SER A 391 -5.44 -20.36 15.69
N LYS A 392 -5.50 -19.48 16.68
CA LYS A 392 -5.14 -19.78 18.08
C LYS A 392 -6.33 -20.25 18.93
N THR A 393 -7.44 -20.62 18.28
CA THR A 393 -8.67 -21.02 18.96
C THR A 393 -8.71 -22.49 19.37
N LYS A 394 -7.85 -23.32 18.78
CA LYS A 394 -7.76 -24.76 19.05
C LYS A 394 -6.30 -25.19 19.08
N THR A 395 -6.01 -26.18 19.93
CA THR A 395 -4.70 -26.84 19.97
C THR A 395 -4.63 -27.86 18.83
N LEU A 396 -3.56 -27.85 18.05
CA LEU A 396 -3.33 -28.86 17.01
C LEU A 396 -2.69 -30.09 17.62
N MET A 397 -3.22 -31.27 17.29
CA MET A 397 -2.83 -32.54 17.90
C MET A 397 -2.55 -33.60 16.83
N PRO A 398 -1.72 -34.61 17.15
CA PRO A 398 -1.48 -35.76 16.27
C PRO A 398 -2.76 -36.44 15.78
N ASN A 399 -2.67 -37.03 14.59
CA ASN A 399 -3.75 -37.76 13.93
C ASN A 399 -5.01 -36.92 13.59
N THR A 400 -4.82 -35.61 13.38
CA THR A 400 -5.86 -34.70 12.89
C THR A 400 -5.52 -34.15 11.50
N ILE A 401 -6.53 -33.71 10.76
CA ILE A 401 -6.34 -32.95 9.50
C ILE A 401 -6.89 -31.54 9.71
N ASP A 402 -6.05 -30.53 9.53
CA ASP A 402 -6.42 -29.12 9.69
C ASP A 402 -5.58 -28.22 8.77
N GLU A 403 -6.17 -27.14 8.23
CA GLU A 403 -5.46 -26.15 7.43
C GLU A 403 -4.37 -25.40 8.25
N ASN A 404 -4.55 -25.27 9.56
CA ASN A 404 -3.55 -24.73 10.47
C ASN A 404 -2.36 -25.70 10.61
N THR A 405 -2.59 -27.01 10.57
CA THR A 405 -1.50 -28.00 10.54
C THR A 405 -0.67 -27.88 9.27
N LYS A 406 -1.30 -27.59 8.13
CA LYS A 406 -0.59 -27.32 6.88
C LYS A 406 0.30 -26.08 7.02
N SER A 407 -0.24 -25.03 7.62
CA SER A 407 0.50 -23.80 7.90
C SER A 407 1.67 -24.07 8.83
N LEU A 408 1.45 -24.77 9.96
CA LEU A 408 2.48 -25.23 10.88
C LEU A 408 3.62 -25.97 10.18
N GLN A 409 3.30 -26.94 9.33
CA GLN A 409 4.29 -27.73 8.59
C GLN A 409 5.16 -26.86 7.67
N ILE A 410 4.54 -25.92 6.95
CA ILE A 410 5.26 -24.96 6.10
C ILE A 410 6.17 -24.07 6.94
N MET A 411 5.69 -23.57 8.08
CA MET A 411 6.46 -22.71 8.98
C MET A 411 7.66 -23.46 9.60
N LEU A 412 7.45 -24.68 10.08
CA LEU A 412 8.52 -25.54 10.63
C LEU A 412 9.60 -25.84 9.58
N ALA A 413 9.19 -26.20 8.36
CA ALA A 413 10.12 -26.38 7.24
C ALA A 413 10.92 -25.10 6.96
N GLY A 414 10.25 -23.94 6.96
CA GLY A 414 10.90 -22.63 6.79
C GLY A 414 11.90 -22.31 7.89
N LEU A 415 11.65 -22.75 9.12
CA LEU A 415 12.56 -22.61 10.26
C LEU A 415 13.68 -23.67 10.28
N GLY A 416 13.74 -24.56 9.29
CA GLY A 416 14.77 -25.59 9.17
C GLY A 416 14.50 -26.88 9.94
N TYR A 417 13.27 -27.10 10.41
CA TYR A 417 12.86 -28.37 11.01
C TYR A 417 12.38 -29.34 9.92
N SER A 418 12.72 -30.62 10.08
CA SER A 418 12.39 -31.66 9.10
C SER A 418 10.92 -32.07 9.20
N VAL A 419 10.10 -31.67 8.24
CA VAL A 419 8.70 -32.13 8.13
C VAL A 419 8.57 -33.18 7.03
N ASP A 420 7.80 -34.23 7.28
CA ASP A 420 7.51 -35.31 6.34
C ASP A 420 6.45 -34.92 5.29
N ARG A 421 5.60 -33.93 5.61
CA ARG A 421 4.47 -33.51 4.79
C ARG A 421 4.08 -32.05 5.00
N LYS A 422 3.31 -31.51 4.05
CA LYS A 422 2.78 -30.12 4.03
C LYS A 422 1.32 -30.08 3.58
N ASP A 423 0.55 -31.11 3.91
CA ASP A 423 -0.82 -31.31 3.43
C ASP A 423 -1.90 -31.16 4.51
N GLY A 424 -1.49 -30.87 5.75
CA GLY A 424 -2.40 -30.61 6.86
C GLY A 424 -2.74 -31.80 7.73
N TYR A 425 -2.27 -33.01 7.43
CA TYR A 425 -2.36 -34.11 8.38
C TYR A 425 -1.23 -34.05 9.40
N TYR A 426 -1.57 -34.05 10.69
CA TYR A 426 -0.64 -33.97 11.80
C TYR A 426 -0.06 -35.36 12.08
N SER A 427 0.99 -35.72 11.35
CA SER A 427 1.66 -37.01 11.49
C SER A 427 2.46 -37.11 12.80
N PRO A 428 2.83 -38.33 13.23
CA PRO A 428 3.80 -38.52 14.30
C PRO A 428 5.12 -37.76 14.06
N ALA A 429 5.61 -37.72 12.82
CA ALA A 429 6.81 -36.96 12.45
C ALA A 429 6.61 -35.43 12.57
N THR A 430 5.41 -34.92 12.28
CA THR A 430 5.06 -33.51 12.59
C THR A 430 5.12 -33.27 14.10
N ALA A 431 4.60 -34.19 14.92
CA ALA A 431 4.68 -34.09 16.37
C ALA A 431 6.12 -34.13 16.89
N ASP A 432 6.98 -34.97 16.32
CA ASP A 432 8.43 -35.02 16.63
C ASP A 432 9.12 -33.69 16.30
N SER A 433 8.77 -33.08 15.17
CA SER A 433 9.27 -31.77 14.77
C SER A 433 8.83 -30.67 15.73
N VAL A 434 7.58 -30.72 16.18
CA VAL A 434 7.04 -29.79 17.18
C VAL A 434 7.73 -29.97 18.53
N ARG A 435 7.97 -31.20 18.98
CA ARG A 435 8.76 -31.45 20.21
C ARG A 435 10.17 -30.90 20.11
N SER A 436 10.80 -31.06 18.94
CA SER A 436 12.15 -30.53 18.67
C SER A 436 12.17 -29.01 18.73
N PHE A 437 11.18 -28.37 18.10
CA PHE A 437 11.00 -26.91 18.17
C PHE A 437 10.76 -26.44 19.60
N GLN A 438 9.81 -27.06 20.31
CA GLN A 438 9.46 -26.71 21.69
C GLN A 438 10.67 -26.78 22.61
N SER A 439 11.43 -27.89 22.55
CA SER A 439 12.66 -28.08 23.32
C SER A 439 13.67 -26.94 23.06
N LYS A 440 13.92 -26.61 21.79
CA LYS A 440 14.86 -25.52 21.43
C LYS A 440 14.34 -24.13 21.81
N ALA A 441 13.02 -23.96 21.86
CA ALA A 441 12.37 -22.70 22.21
C ALA A 441 12.13 -22.51 23.72
N GLY A 442 12.48 -23.49 24.56
CA GLY A 442 12.25 -23.46 26.01
C GLY A 442 10.78 -23.66 26.40
N LEU A 443 9.99 -24.33 25.56
CA LEU A 443 8.59 -24.67 25.80
C LEU A 443 8.44 -26.15 26.22
N PRO A 444 7.35 -26.53 26.91
CA PRO A 444 7.05 -27.93 27.18
C PRO A 444 6.98 -28.76 25.88
N ALA A 445 7.81 -29.80 25.76
CA ALA A 445 7.92 -30.64 24.57
C ALA A 445 6.78 -31.66 24.46
N THR A 446 5.55 -31.17 24.38
CA THR A 446 4.33 -31.99 24.33
C THR A 446 4.09 -32.63 22.96
N GLY A 447 4.62 -32.04 21.89
CA GLY A 447 4.32 -32.43 20.52
C GLY A 447 2.93 -32.01 20.04
N ASN A 448 2.19 -31.27 20.87
CA ASN A 448 0.97 -30.57 20.49
C ASN A 448 1.32 -29.10 20.18
N THR A 449 0.59 -28.48 19.26
CA THR A 449 0.76 -27.05 18.97
C THR A 449 -0.33 -26.26 19.68
N ASP A 450 -0.03 -25.84 20.90
CA ASP A 450 -0.85 -24.91 21.67
C ASP A 450 -0.60 -23.45 21.25
N VAL A 451 -1.30 -22.50 21.88
CA VAL A 451 -1.20 -21.07 21.58
C VAL A 451 0.24 -20.56 21.73
N ALA A 452 0.93 -20.95 22.81
CA ALA A 452 2.31 -20.52 23.07
C ALA A 452 3.29 -21.04 22.00
N THR A 453 3.13 -22.31 21.60
CA THR A 453 3.94 -22.92 20.53
C THR A 453 3.67 -22.22 19.19
N ALA A 454 2.40 -22.02 18.83
CA ALA A 454 2.02 -21.32 17.60
C ALA A 454 2.60 -19.90 17.55
N GLU A 455 2.47 -19.13 18.64
CA GLU A 455 3.03 -17.79 18.75
C GLU A 455 4.54 -17.75 18.59
N LYS A 456 5.23 -18.71 19.21
CA LYS A 456 6.69 -18.77 19.14
C LYS A 456 7.18 -19.13 17.74
N ILE A 457 6.49 -20.04 17.04
CA ILE A 457 6.77 -20.39 15.65
C ILE A 457 6.55 -19.16 14.75
N GLU A 458 5.40 -18.50 14.86
CA GLU A 458 5.09 -17.28 14.10
C GLU A 458 6.13 -16.19 14.35
N GLN A 459 6.52 -15.96 15.61
CA GLN A 459 7.54 -14.98 15.99
C GLN A 459 8.90 -15.27 15.34
N GLN A 460 9.38 -16.52 15.43
CA GLN A 460 10.66 -16.90 14.82
C GLN A 460 10.61 -16.83 13.30
N LEU A 461 9.48 -17.19 12.69
CA LEU A 461 9.33 -17.11 11.25
C LEU A 461 9.30 -15.66 10.76
N ILE A 462 8.62 -14.77 11.46
CA ILE A 462 8.65 -13.32 11.18
C ILE A 462 10.07 -12.79 11.27
N ALA A 463 10.85 -13.21 12.28
CA ALA A 463 12.26 -12.83 12.38
C ALA A 463 13.08 -13.34 11.18
N LYS A 464 12.81 -14.57 10.71
CA LYS A 464 13.44 -15.12 9.50
C LYS A 464 13.05 -14.36 8.23
N ILE A 465 11.78 -14.01 8.06
CA ILE A 465 11.29 -13.24 6.90
C ILE A 465 11.93 -11.84 6.84
N ARG A 466 12.20 -11.25 8.01
CA ARG A 466 12.87 -9.93 8.13
C ARG A 466 14.39 -9.99 7.90
N ASP A 467 14.98 -11.18 7.89
CA ASP A 467 16.40 -11.35 7.60
C ASP A 467 16.61 -11.33 6.08
N GLU A 468 17.30 -10.30 5.58
CA GLU A 468 17.63 -10.16 4.16
C GLU A 468 18.35 -11.38 3.57
N LYS A 469 19.13 -12.11 4.38
CA LYS A 469 19.82 -13.31 3.92
C LYS A 469 18.85 -14.44 3.55
N SER A 470 17.65 -14.42 4.14
CA SER A 470 16.58 -15.36 3.85
C SER A 470 15.69 -14.92 2.68
N ASP A 471 15.85 -13.68 2.18
CA ASP A 471 15.10 -13.15 1.05
C ASP A 471 15.72 -13.59 -0.29
N THR A 472 15.17 -14.67 -0.86
CA THR A 472 15.68 -15.25 -2.11
C THR A 472 15.61 -14.30 -3.30
N GLN A 473 14.63 -13.39 -3.35
CA GLN A 473 14.48 -12.47 -4.47
C GLN A 473 15.53 -11.36 -4.39
N LEU A 474 15.73 -10.80 -3.19
CA LEU A 474 16.79 -9.83 -2.92
C LEU A 474 18.17 -10.43 -3.21
N GLN A 475 18.46 -11.63 -2.68
CA GLN A 475 19.74 -12.30 -2.96
C GLN A 475 19.95 -12.56 -4.46
N LYS A 476 18.87 -12.86 -5.20
CA LYS A 476 18.96 -13.03 -6.66
C LYS A 476 19.28 -11.70 -7.36
N ALA A 477 18.65 -10.60 -6.98
CA ALA A 477 18.94 -9.28 -7.54
C ALA A 477 20.38 -8.83 -7.22
N VAL A 478 20.87 -9.09 -6.01
CA VAL A 478 22.27 -8.89 -5.63
C VAL A 478 23.21 -9.64 -6.56
N GLY A 479 22.97 -10.94 -6.78
CA GLY A 479 23.79 -11.75 -7.69
C GLY A 479 23.78 -11.24 -9.13
N VAL A 480 22.64 -10.75 -9.62
CA VAL A 480 22.52 -10.13 -10.95
C VAL A 480 23.37 -8.86 -11.05
N LEU A 481 23.32 -7.99 -10.04
CA LEU A 481 24.12 -6.76 -10.03
C LEU A 481 25.63 -7.06 -9.89
N GLN A 482 26.01 -8.02 -9.05
CA GLN A 482 27.40 -8.45 -8.92
C GLN A 482 27.96 -9.00 -10.24
N ALA A 483 27.18 -9.78 -10.99
CA ALA A 483 27.58 -10.24 -12.32
C ALA A 483 27.76 -9.06 -13.30
N LYS A 484 26.87 -8.06 -13.27
CA LYS A 484 27.01 -6.85 -14.09
C LYS A 484 28.25 -6.03 -13.72
N LEU A 485 28.58 -5.93 -12.43
CA LEU A 485 29.78 -5.23 -11.96
C LEU A 485 31.06 -5.98 -12.31
N GLY A 486 31.06 -7.31 -12.24
CA GLY A 486 32.20 -8.14 -12.64
C GLY A 486 32.52 -8.06 -14.12
N ASN A 487 31.51 -7.88 -14.98
CA ASN A 487 31.68 -7.74 -16.43
C ASN A 487 32.06 -6.32 -16.88
N ALA A 488 32.07 -5.34 -15.96
CA ALA A 488 32.40 -3.94 -16.25
C ALA A 488 33.85 -3.56 -15.93
N ASN A 489 34.58 -4.47 -15.27
CA ASN A 489 36.03 -4.43 -15.08
C ASN A 489 36.70 -5.32 -16.12
#